data_AF-A0A1H4CNF5-F1
#
_entry.id   AF-A0A1H4CNF5-F1
#
_cell.length_a   1.000
_cell.length_b   1.000
_cell.length_c   1.000
_cell.angle_alpha   90.00
_cell.angle_beta   90.00
_cell.angle_gamma   90.00
#
_symmetry.space_group_name_H-M   'P 1'
#
loop_
_entity.id
_entity.type
_entity.pdbx_description
1 polymer ?
#
loop_
_entity_poly.entity_id
_entity_poly.type
_entity_poly.pdbx_seq_one_letter_code
_entity_poly.pdbx_strand_id
1 'polypeptide(L)'
;MAQELNKALQDVVSRQKLFEAAVQGYIKVQDEELDVLWWLHGGYSELANLPFGEVSSAQRPLVLAAELSELATVLPGPPSLAALLTRAGVESSAMVSVEVAVNALPLSLLHTLLPESDHPKVSPATTPILEAVRRRLEIDGQDGWTVGWDSVTGLAHKQELSALKFAQSAFLELLLVRLG
;
A
#
# COMPACT_ATOMS: atom_id res chain seq x y z
N MET A 1 12.00 -52.35 -13.92
CA MET A 1 12.88 -51.43 -14.67
C MET A 1 12.14 -50.24 -15.30
N ALA A 2 11.26 -50.41 -16.30
CA ALA A 2 10.60 -49.26 -16.95
C ALA A 2 9.75 -48.39 -16.00
N GLN A 3 9.04 -49.01 -15.05
CA GLN A 3 8.21 -48.31 -14.07
C GLN A 3 9.04 -47.51 -13.04
N GLU A 4 10.21 -48.02 -12.65
CA GLU A 4 11.12 -47.33 -11.73
C GLU A 4 11.84 -46.15 -12.40
N LEU A 5 12.22 -46.31 -13.68
CA LEU A 5 12.78 -45.21 -14.47
C LEU A 5 11.75 -44.07 -14.63
N ASN A 6 10.50 -44.41 -14.89
CA ASN A 6 9.42 -43.41 -15.03
C ASN A 6 9.20 -42.66 -13.70
N LYS A 7 9.22 -43.36 -12.57
CA LYS A 7 9.13 -42.75 -11.23
C LYS A 7 10.32 -41.82 -10.95
N ALA A 8 11.55 -42.26 -11.20
CA ALA A 8 12.73 -41.43 -11.01
C ALA A 8 12.69 -40.16 -11.88
N LEU A 9 12.20 -40.27 -13.11
CA LEU A 9 12.03 -39.13 -14.01
C LEU A 9 10.96 -38.15 -13.51
N GLN A 10 9.83 -38.66 -13.00
CA GLN A 10 8.81 -37.84 -12.35
C GLN A 10 9.33 -37.13 -11.09
N ASP A 11 10.15 -37.80 -10.29
CA ASP A 11 10.78 -37.22 -9.11
C ASP A 11 11.74 -36.08 -9.49
N VAL A 12 12.53 -36.26 -10.55
CA VAL A 12 13.43 -35.21 -11.08
C VAL A 12 12.62 -34.01 -11.58
N VAL A 13 11.57 -34.24 -12.39
CA VAL A 13 10.71 -33.15 -12.90
C VAL A 13 10.05 -32.39 -11.74
N SER A 14 9.58 -33.10 -10.71
CA SER A 14 8.96 -32.48 -9.55
C SER A 14 9.96 -31.62 -8.77
N ARG A 15 11.19 -32.11 -8.57
CA ARG A 15 12.27 -31.33 -7.94
C ARG A 15 12.64 -30.10 -8.76
N GLN A 16 12.70 -30.24 -10.08
CA GLN A 16 13.01 -29.12 -10.97
C GLN A 16 11.94 -28.03 -10.90
N LYS A 17 10.65 -28.40 -10.89
CA LYS A 17 9.55 -27.44 -10.72
C LYS A 17 9.61 -26.71 -9.38
N LEU A 18 9.90 -27.43 -8.30
CA LEU A 18 10.04 -26.81 -6.98
C LEU A 18 11.23 -25.85 -6.92
N PHE A 19 12.37 -26.25 -7.51
CA PHE A 19 13.54 -25.39 -7.61
C PHE A 19 13.25 -24.13 -8.43
N GLU A 20 12.62 -24.27 -9.60
CA GLU A 20 12.25 -23.14 -10.45
C GLU A 20 11.30 -22.18 -9.73
N ALA A 21 10.27 -22.69 -9.06
CA ALA A 21 9.35 -21.87 -8.29
C ALA A 21 10.06 -21.14 -7.13
N ALA A 22 11.00 -21.80 -6.43
CA ALA A 22 11.77 -21.18 -5.36
C ALA A 22 12.70 -20.07 -5.89
N VAL A 23 13.36 -20.30 -7.02
CA VAL A 23 14.23 -19.30 -7.67
C VAL A 23 13.41 -18.11 -8.17
N GLN A 24 12.27 -18.35 -8.81
CA GLN A 24 11.37 -17.27 -9.24
C GLN A 24 10.86 -16.44 -8.05
N GLY A 25 10.51 -17.10 -6.94
CA GLY A 25 10.13 -16.41 -5.71
C GLY A 25 11.26 -15.55 -5.15
N TYR A 26 12.48 -16.08 -5.10
CA TYR A 26 13.65 -15.33 -4.65
C TYR A 26 13.94 -14.10 -5.54
N ILE A 27 13.87 -14.25 -6.86
CA ILE A 27 14.08 -13.14 -7.82
C ILE A 27 13.05 -12.03 -7.58
N LYS A 28 11.76 -12.37 -7.43
CA LYS A 28 10.71 -11.37 -7.16
C LYS A 28 10.96 -10.58 -5.88
N VAL A 29 11.39 -11.25 -4.82
CA VAL A 29 11.74 -10.58 -3.55
C VAL A 29 12.94 -9.65 -3.74
N GLN A 30 13.96 -10.08 -4.49
CA GLN A 30 15.13 -9.24 -4.77
C GLN A 30 14.79 -8.02 -5.63
N ASP A 31 13.92 -8.19 -6.63
CA ASP A 31 13.45 -7.08 -7.47
C ASP A 31 12.66 -6.07 -6.63
N GLU A 32 11.73 -6.53 -5.77
CA GLU A 32 11.01 -5.66 -4.82
C GLU A 32 11.96 -4.91 -3.89
N GLU A 33 12.93 -5.60 -3.26
CA GLU A 33 13.91 -4.97 -2.37
C GLU A 33 14.73 -3.89 -3.09
N LEU A 34 15.09 -4.14 -4.35
CA LEU A 34 15.83 -3.21 -5.18
C LEU A 34 14.99 -1.99 -5.58
N ASP A 35 13.74 -2.19 -5.98
CA ASP A 35 12.81 -1.12 -6.35
C ASP A 35 12.51 -0.21 -5.14
N VAL A 36 12.26 -0.80 -3.97
CA VAL A 36 12.09 -0.07 -2.71
C VAL A 36 13.35 0.71 -2.34
N LEU A 37 14.54 0.13 -2.55
CA LEU A 37 15.80 0.82 -2.30
C LEU A 37 15.98 2.02 -3.25
N TRP A 38 15.64 1.87 -4.53
CA TRP A 38 15.71 2.96 -5.51
C TRP A 38 14.74 4.08 -5.19
N TRP A 39 13.51 3.75 -4.87
CA TRP A 39 12.50 4.72 -4.42
C TRP A 39 12.99 5.50 -3.20
N LEU A 40 13.49 4.79 -2.18
CA LEU A 40 13.96 5.44 -0.95
C LEU A 40 15.20 6.30 -1.19
N HIS A 41 16.15 5.84 -2.01
CA HIS A 41 17.37 6.58 -2.31
C HIS A 41 17.10 7.79 -3.21
N GLY A 42 16.18 7.65 -4.17
CA GLY A 42 15.77 8.74 -5.06
C GLY A 42 15.12 9.90 -4.31
N GLY A 43 14.43 9.62 -3.18
CA GLY A 43 13.91 10.66 -2.29
C GLY A 43 12.81 11.51 -2.93
N TYR A 44 12.11 10.97 -3.92
CA TYR A 44 11.15 11.68 -4.76
C TYR A 44 9.87 10.87 -4.90
N SER A 45 8.73 11.53 -4.71
CA SER A 45 7.40 10.97 -4.92
C SER A 45 6.97 11.22 -6.35
N GLU A 46 6.79 10.14 -7.11
CA GLU A 46 6.23 10.19 -8.47
C GLU A 46 4.75 10.58 -8.44
N LEU A 47 4.00 10.06 -7.46
CA LEU A 47 2.58 10.33 -7.27
C LEU A 47 2.34 11.81 -6.99
N ALA A 48 3.08 12.43 -6.06
CA ALA A 48 2.97 13.87 -5.80
C ALA A 48 3.78 14.72 -6.79
N ASN A 49 4.66 14.11 -7.59
CA ASN A 49 5.64 14.78 -8.43
C ASN A 49 6.47 15.83 -7.67
N LEU A 50 6.99 15.45 -6.50
CA LEU A 50 7.74 16.31 -5.58
C LEU A 50 8.80 15.50 -4.81
N PRO A 51 9.91 16.12 -4.39
CA PRO A 51 10.80 15.53 -3.38
C PRO A 51 10.01 15.17 -2.10
N PHE A 52 10.35 14.07 -1.42
CA PHE A 52 9.62 13.62 -0.22
C PHE A 52 9.48 14.71 0.86
N GLY A 53 10.53 15.53 1.04
CA GLY A 53 10.54 16.64 1.99
C GLY A 53 9.59 17.79 1.62
N GLU A 54 9.22 17.92 0.35
CA GLU A 54 8.31 18.94 -0.16
C GLU A 54 6.84 18.48 -0.21
N VAL A 55 6.60 17.17 -0.15
CA VAL A 55 5.25 16.63 0.06
C VAL A 55 4.74 17.11 1.43
N SER A 56 3.57 17.73 1.46
CA SER A 56 3.03 18.29 2.71
C SER A 56 2.85 17.21 3.78
N SER A 57 3.03 17.57 5.06
CA SER A 57 2.93 16.61 6.18
C SER A 57 1.58 15.91 6.28
N ALA A 58 0.50 16.54 5.80
CA ALA A 58 -0.84 15.95 5.76
C ALA A 58 -0.99 14.90 4.65
N GLN A 59 -0.38 15.12 3.48
CA GLN A 59 -0.45 14.21 2.33
C GLN A 59 0.55 13.06 2.46
N ARG A 60 1.75 13.35 2.97
CA ARG A 60 2.91 12.46 2.95
C ARG A 60 2.63 11.04 3.46
N PRO A 61 1.89 10.83 4.57
CA PRO A 61 1.61 9.48 5.07
C PRO A 61 0.84 8.63 4.07
N LEU A 62 -0.13 9.22 3.38
CA LEU A 62 -0.99 8.50 2.43
C LEU A 62 -0.32 8.35 1.06
N VAL A 63 0.36 9.41 0.58
CA VAL A 63 1.12 9.39 -0.68
C VAL A 63 2.24 8.35 -0.66
N LEU A 64 3.08 8.37 0.37
CA LEU A 64 4.23 7.47 0.43
C LEU A 64 3.81 6.03 0.77
N ALA A 65 2.70 5.85 1.49
CA ALA A 65 2.10 4.53 1.66
C ALA A 65 1.57 3.97 0.33
N ALA A 66 0.92 4.79 -0.50
CA ALA A 66 0.49 4.42 -1.84
C ALA A 66 1.65 3.97 -2.72
N GLU A 67 2.68 4.81 -2.88
CA GLU A 67 3.85 4.44 -3.69
C GLU A 67 4.55 3.19 -3.17
N LEU A 68 4.83 3.13 -1.87
CA LEU A 68 5.52 1.97 -1.30
C LEU A 68 4.67 0.70 -1.42
N SER A 69 3.33 0.84 -1.34
CA SER A 69 2.45 -0.29 -1.60
C SER A 69 2.61 -0.77 -3.03
N GLU A 70 2.64 0.09 -4.05
CA GLU A 70 2.83 -0.29 -5.47
C GLU A 70 4.12 -1.07 -5.73
N LEU A 71 5.19 -0.75 -4.99
CA LEU A 71 6.47 -1.47 -5.08
C LEU A 71 6.41 -2.86 -4.44
N ALA A 72 5.55 -3.07 -3.43
CA ALA A 72 5.44 -4.33 -2.73
C ALA A 72 4.59 -5.35 -3.53
N THR A 73 5.25 -6.32 -4.16
CA THR A 73 4.62 -7.38 -4.97
C THR A 73 4.49 -8.71 -4.23
N VAL A 74 5.15 -8.85 -3.08
CA VAL A 74 5.15 -10.06 -2.25
C VAL A 74 4.54 -9.76 -0.89
N LEU A 75 3.48 -10.49 -0.52
CA LEU A 75 2.89 -10.38 0.82
C LEU A 75 3.82 -10.96 1.90
N PRO A 76 3.89 -10.35 3.10
CA PRO A 76 3.09 -9.24 3.62
C PRO A 76 3.66 -7.83 3.34
N GLY A 77 4.60 -7.69 2.40
CA GLY A 77 5.42 -6.50 2.20
C GLY A 77 6.70 -6.51 3.07
N PRO A 78 7.51 -5.45 3.00
CA PRO A 78 8.83 -5.43 3.62
C PRO A 78 8.74 -5.41 5.15
N PRO A 79 9.52 -6.24 5.88
CA PRO A 79 9.51 -6.28 7.34
C PRO A 79 9.97 -4.95 7.97
N SER A 80 10.72 -4.14 7.22
CA SER A 80 11.21 -2.83 7.61
C SER A 80 10.29 -1.67 7.22
N LEU A 81 9.00 -1.92 6.90
CA LEU A 81 8.03 -0.90 6.46
C LEU A 81 8.09 0.41 7.28
N ALA A 82 8.06 0.32 8.61
CA ALA A 82 8.12 1.49 9.47
C ALA A 82 9.41 2.31 9.28
N ALA A 83 10.55 1.62 9.18
CA ALA A 83 11.84 2.27 8.97
C ALA A 83 11.92 2.92 7.59
N LEU A 84 11.38 2.27 6.55
CA LEU A 84 11.32 2.82 5.19
C LEU A 84 10.49 4.11 5.17
N LEU A 85 9.28 4.09 5.73
CA LEU A 85 8.39 5.26 5.81
C LEU A 85 9.02 6.40 6.62
N THR A 86 9.66 6.10 7.77
CA THR A 86 10.36 7.12 8.55
C THR A 86 11.54 7.72 7.79
N ARG A 87 12.31 6.90 7.06
CA ARG A 87 13.42 7.39 6.24
C ARG A 87 12.94 8.22 5.06
N ALA A 88 11.75 7.94 4.54
CA ALA A 88 11.07 8.74 3.53
C ALA A 88 10.40 10.02 4.09
N GLY A 89 10.53 10.29 5.41
CA GLY A 89 10.05 11.53 6.03
C GLY A 89 8.66 11.46 6.67
N VAL A 90 8.09 10.27 6.85
CA VAL A 90 6.88 10.08 7.66
C VAL A 90 7.26 10.07 9.14
N GLU A 91 7.00 11.18 9.82
CA GLU A 91 7.38 11.38 11.22
C GLU A 91 6.48 10.59 12.19
N SER A 92 7.07 9.91 13.16
CA SER A 92 6.31 9.18 14.19
C SER A 92 5.65 10.10 15.22
N SER A 93 6.16 11.33 15.39
CA SER A 93 5.63 12.34 16.32
C SER A 93 4.51 13.19 15.74
N ALA A 94 4.41 13.27 14.41
CA ALA A 94 3.34 14.00 13.76
C ALA A 94 2.01 13.27 13.94
N MET A 95 0.95 14.01 14.20
CA MET A 95 -0.40 13.48 14.34
C MET A 95 -1.22 13.85 13.11
N VAL A 96 -2.04 12.92 12.64
CA VAL A 96 -2.90 13.10 11.47
C VAL A 96 -4.19 12.31 11.66
N SER A 97 -5.32 12.88 11.23
CA SER A 97 -6.61 12.20 11.17
C SER A 97 -6.90 11.74 9.74
N VAL A 98 -7.85 10.81 9.59
CA VAL A 98 -8.33 10.37 8.27
C VAL A 98 -8.89 11.56 7.49
N GLU A 99 -9.67 12.42 8.16
CA GLU A 99 -10.21 13.63 7.55
C GLU A 99 -9.13 14.53 6.95
N VAL A 100 -8.11 14.85 7.75
CA VAL A 100 -7.03 15.75 7.33
C VAL A 100 -6.22 15.15 6.18
N ALA A 101 -5.82 13.88 6.29
CA ALA A 101 -5.01 13.22 5.26
C ALA A 101 -5.77 13.08 3.94
N VAL A 102 -7.03 12.64 4.00
CA VAL A 102 -7.85 12.43 2.81
C VAL A 102 -8.18 13.76 2.16
N ASN A 103 -8.56 14.80 2.91
CA ASN A 103 -8.92 16.12 2.36
C ASN A 103 -7.71 16.86 1.75
N ALA A 104 -6.51 16.63 2.28
CA ALA A 104 -5.30 17.27 1.78
C ALA A 104 -4.91 16.81 0.37
N LEU A 105 -5.34 15.63 -0.08
CA LEU A 105 -5.06 15.15 -1.44
C LEU A 105 -5.91 15.89 -2.49
N PRO A 106 -5.36 16.31 -3.63
CA PRO A 106 -6.16 16.77 -4.76
C PRO A 106 -6.92 15.59 -5.40
N LEU A 107 -8.05 15.89 -6.05
CA LEU A 107 -8.92 14.88 -6.66
C LEU A 107 -8.19 13.96 -7.65
N SER A 108 -7.24 14.50 -8.43
CA SER A 108 -6.43 13.71 -9.36
C SER A 108 -5.63 12.61 -8.66
N LEU A 109 -5.05 12.89 -7.49
CA LEU A 109 -4.30 11.89 -6.73
C LEU A 109 -5.21 10.87 -6.07
N LEU A 110 -6.44 11.24 -5.69
CA LEU A 110 -7.41 10.27 -5.19
C LEU A 110 -7.76 9.22 -6.26
N HIS A 111 -7.96 9.64 -7.51
CA HIS A 111 -8.20 8.71 -8.62
C HIS A 111 -6.99 7.82 -8.94
N THR A 112 -5.77 8.33 -8.77
CA THR A 112 -4.57 7.50 -8.93
C THR A 112 -4.41 6.51 -7.77
N LEU A 113 -4.70 6.94 -6.55
CA LEU A 113 -4.57 6.11 -5.35
C LEU A 113 -5.63 5.01 -5.29
N LEU A 114 -6.86 5.31 -5.69
CA LEU A 114 -7.96 4.37 -5.73
C LEU A 114 -8.65 4.43 -7.11
N PRO A 115 -8.17 3.65 -8.09
CA PRO A 115 -8.81 3.54 -9.39
C PRO A 115 -10.23 2.97 -9.28
N GLU A 116 -11.12 3.34 -10.21
CA GLU A 116 -12.52 2.87 -10.22
C GLU A 116 -12.64 1.35 -10.23
N SER A 117 -11.68 0.65 -10.84
CA SER A 117 -11.62 -0.82 -10.88
C SER A 117 -11.51 -1.46 -9.50
N ASP A 118 -10.98 -0.74 -8.51
CA ASP A 118 -10.74 -1.23 -7.16
C ASP A 118 -11.85 -0.84 -6.17
N HIS A 119 -12.78 0.03 -6.55
CA HIS A 119 -13.90 0.43 -5.69
C HIS A 119 -14.69 -0.75 -5.11
N PRO A 120 -15.00 -1.84 -5.85
CA PRO A 120 -15.75 -2.97 -5.31
C PRO A 120 -15.00 -3.79 -4.25
N LYS A 121 -13.67 -3.64 -4.16
CA LYS A 121 -12.82 -4.35 -3.19
C LYS A 121 -12.67 -3.60 -1.87
N VAL A 122 -13.03 -2.32 -1.86
CA VAL A 122 -12.98 -1.48 -0.66
C VAL A 122 -14.10 -1.90 0.30
N SER A 123 -13.75 -2.06 1.57
CA SER A 123 -14.65 -2.47 2.64
C SER A 123 -14.49 -1.52 3.83
N PRO A 124 -15.58 -0.96 4.38
CA PRO A 124 -15.49 -0.10 5.55
C PRO A 124 -14.90 -0.76 6.79
N ALA A 125 -14.95 -2.10 6.87
CA ALA A 125 -14.47 -2.85 8.02
C ALA A 125 -12.98 -3.18 7.95
N THR A 126 -12.44 -3.40 6.76
CA THR A 126 -11.04 -3.84 6.56
C THR A 126 -10.17 -2.78 5.91
N THR A 127 -10.77 -1.84 5.18
CA THR A 127 -10.09 -0.74 4.51
C THR A 127 -10.76 0.61 4.79
N PRO A 128 -10.85 1.05 6.06
CA PRO A 128 -11.53 2.29 6.43
C PRO A 128 -10.89 3.55 5.80
N ILE A 129 -9.56 3.61 5.64
CA ILE A 129 -8.89 4.76 5.00
C ILE A 129 -9.26 4.81 3.51
N LEU A 130 -9.25 3.68 2.81
CA LEU A 130 -9.67 3.62 1.41
C LEU A 130 -11.17 3.85 1.23
N GLU A 131 -11.98 3.47 2.23
CA GLU A 131 -13.40 3.82 2.26
C GLU A 131 -13.60 5.34 2.35
N ALA A 132 -12.78 6.05 3.13
CA ALA A 132 -12.82 7.52 3.16
C ALA A 132 -12.48 8.12 1.78
N VAL A 133 -11.44 7.60 1.11
CA VAL A 133 -11.06 8.00 -0.25
C VAL A 133 -12.22 7.76 -1.23
N ARG A 134 -12.80 6.55 -1.21
CA ARG A 134 -13.93 6.16 -2.06
C ARG A 134 -15.12 7.10 -1.90
N ARG A 135 -15.51 7.41 -0.65
CA ARG A 135 -16.63 8.32 -0.38
C ARG A 135 -16.32 9.76 -0.78
N ARG A 136 -15.07 10.20 -0.67
CA ARG A 136 -14.67 11.52 -1.18
C ARG A 136 -14.73 11.59 -2.71
N LEU A 137 -14.37 10.50 -3.39
CA LEU A 137 -14.53 10.37 -4.84
C LEU A 137 -16.00 10.41 -5.26
N GLU A 138 -16.92 9.77 -4.52
CA GLU A 138 -18.37 9.77 -4.80
C GLU A 138 -19.01 11.16 -4.79
N ILE A 139 -18.41 12.13 -4.10
CA ILE A 139 -18.88 13.51 -4.02
C ILE A 139 -17.95 14.48 -4.74
N ASP A 140 -17.25 14.01 -5.78
CA ASP A 140 -16.37 14.81 -6.65
C ASP A 140 -15.29 15.60 -5.88
N GLY A 141 -14.73 14.99 -4.83
CA GLY A 141 -13.63 15.58 -4.05
C GLY A 141 -14.06 16.57 -2.96
N GLN A 142 -15.35 16.80 -2.76
CA GLN A 142 -15.86 17.68 -1.72
C GLN A 142 -15.59 17.13 -0.30
N ASP A 143 -15.59 17.99 0.71
CA ASP A 143 -15.24 17.60 2.10
C ASP A 143 -16.41 16.96 2.87
N GLY A 144 -17.60 16.84 2.26
CA GLY A 144 -18.83 16.33 2.88
C GLY A 144 -18.92 14.80 3.07
N TRP A 145 -17.86 14.05 2.76
CA TRP A 145 -17.87 12.58 2.73
C TRP A 145 -17.91 11.94 4.12
N THR A 146 -17.58 12.72 5.15
CA THR A 146 -17.54 12.28 6.56
C THR A 146 -18.91 11.90 7.10
N VAL A 147 -20.00 12.39 6.48
CA VAL A 147 -21.38 12.10 6.90
C VAL A 147 -21.66 10.60 6.85
N GLY A 148 -21.86 9.99 8.01
CA GLY A 148 -22.12 8.56 8.15
C GLY A 148 -20.88 7.66 8.06
N TRP A 149 -19.68 8.21 7.78
CA TRP A 149 -18.46 7.39 7.65
C TRP A 149 -18.12 6.76 9.00
N ASP A 150 -18.23 7.54 10.09
CA ASP A 150 -17.97 7.05 11.44
C ASP A 150 -18.88 5.89 11.83
N SER A 151 -20.15 5.96 11.42
CA SER A 151 -21.14 4.94 11.75
C SER A 151 -20.88 3.63 11.02
N VAL A 152 -20.36 3.67 9.80
CA VAL A 152 -20.16 2.48 8.97
C VAL A 152 -18.81 1.82 9.28
N THR A 153 -17.77 2.61 9.55
CA THR A 153 -16.43 2.10 9.88
C THR A 153 -16.27 1.79 11.37
N GLY A 154 -17.07 2.41 12.24
CA GLY A 154 -16.92 2.34 13.70
C GLY A 154 -15.72 3.15 14.23
N LEU A 155 -15.09 3.97 13.38
CA LEU A 155 -13.95 4.83 13.71
C LEU A 155 -14.38 6.30 13.70
N ALA A 156 -13.72 7.17 14.47
CA ALA A 156 -13.97 8.60 14.36
C ALA A 156 -13.03 9.21 13.30
N HIS A 157 -13.58 9.84 12.26
CA HIS A 157 -12.81 10.46 11.16
C HIS A 157 -11.81 11.53 11.64
N LYS A 158 -12.09 12.16 12.79
CA LYS A 158 -11.26 13.15 13.47
C LYS A 158 -10.29 12.55 14.49
N GLN A 159 -10.34 11.24 14.74
CA GLN A 159 -9.38 10.60 15.63
C GLN A 159 -7.98 10.74 15.02
N GLU A 160 -7.08 11.32 15.79
CA GLU A 160 -5.69 11.46 15.38
C GLU A 160 -4.90 10.21 15.72
N LEU A 161 -4.04 9.84 14.79
CA LEU A 161 -3.05 8.77 14.91
C LEU A 161 -1.68 9.36 14.58
N SER A 162 -0.60 8.74 15.06
CA SER A 162 0.72 9.10 14.54
C SER A 162 0.76 8.89 13.04
N ALA A 163 1.33 9.83 12.28
CA ALA A 163 1.46 9.75 10.83
C ALA A 163 2.13 8.44 10.37
N LEU A 164 3.09 7.92 11.14
CA LEU A 164 3.69 6.61 10.86
C LEU A 164 2.67 5.46 10.91
N LYS A 165 1.88 5.35 11.98
CA LYS A 165 0.82 4.34 12.08
C LYS A 165 -0.24 4.51 10.98
N PHE A 166 -0.61 5.76 10.69
CA PHE A 166 -1.55 6.05 9.60
C PHE A 166 -1.01 5.52 8.26
N ALA A 167 0.25 5.80 7.93
CA ALA A 167 0.89 5.33 6.71
C ALA A 167 0.99 3.79 6.66
N GLN A 168 1.33 3.14 7.78
CA GLN A 168 1.35 1.67 7.86
C GLN A 168 -0.04 1.06 7.63
N SER A 169 -1.08 1.64 8.23
CA SER A 169 -2.46 1.20 8.00
C SER A 169 -2.86 1.39 6.54
N ALA A 170 -2.62 2.58 5.96
CA ALA A 170 -2.92 2.85 4.56
C ALA A 170 -2.20 1.87 3.62
N PHE A 171 -0.91 1.61 3.86
CA PHE A 171 -0.12 0.65 3.09
C PHE A 171 -0.74 -0.76 3.10
N LEU A 172 -1.18 -1.23 4.27
CA LEU A 172 -1.81 -2.55 4.40
C LEU A 172 -3.18 -2.60 3.71
N GLU A 173 -3.97 -1.55 3.79
CA GLU A 173 -5.26 -1.46 3.09
C GLU A 173 -5.07 -1.49 1.57
N LEU A 174 -4.09 -0.76 1.06
CA LEU A 174 -3.74 -0.73 -0.37
C LEU A 174 -3.26 -2.10 -0.85
N LEU A 175 -2.38 -2.76 -0.09
CA LEU A 175 -1.98 -4.13 -0.40
C LEU A 175 -3.15 -5.11 -0.40
N LEU A 176 -4.07 -4.99 0.56
CA LEU A 176 -5.25 -5.85 0.65
C LEU A 176 -6.15 -5.67 -0.58
N VAL A 177 -6.36 -4.45 -1.05
CA VAL A 177 -7.16 -4.18 -2.26
C VAL A 177 -6.47 -4.68 -3.53
N ARG A 178 -5.15 -4.56 -3.61
CA ARG A 178 -4.42 -4.92 -4.83
C ARG A 178 -4.12 -6.42 -4.94
N LEU A 179 -3.72 -7.06 -3.84
CA LEU A 179 -3.20 -8.44 -3.82
C LEU A 179 -4.08 -9.42 -3.03
N GLY A 180 -5.08 -8.92 -2.27
CA GLY A 180 -5.97 -9.74 -1.45
C GLY A 180 -7.16 -10.35 -2.17
#